data_AF-A0A9Q4IVS0-F1
#
_entry.id   AF-A0A9Q4IVS0-F1
#
_cell.length_a   1.000
_cell.length_b   1.000
_cell.length_c   1.000
_cell.angle_alpha   90.00
_cell.angle_beta   90.00
_cell.angle_gamma   90.00
#
_symmetry.space_group_name_H-M   'P 1'
#
loop_
_entity.id
_entity.type
_entity.pdbx_description
1 polymer ?
#
loop_
_entity_poly.entity_id
_entity_poly.type
_entity_poly.pdbx_seq_one_letter_code
_entity_poly.pdbx_strand_id
1 'polypeptide(L)'
;MAKASWCNVSPMSGSKNGTLTISAGVHTGRTARSTTVTVTAANGTKPSATIAVSQAGTGVSTTMDANKPDLPSSGGVVNINGTSNSSKLKWTCTARVMGVDMPIDD
;
A
#
# COMPACT_ATOMS: atom_id res chain seq x y z
N MET A 1 19.49 -19.84 -3.28
CA MET A 1 18.60 -19.13 -2.35
C MET A 1 17.38 -18.63 -3.13
N ALA A 2 16.19 -19.05 -2.75
CA ALA A 2 14.94 -18.59 -3.36
C ALA A 2 14.34 -17.46 -2.51
N LYS A 3 13.87 -16.39 -3.17
CA LYS A 3 13.16 -15.23 -2.58
C LYS A 3 12.43 -14.44 -3.66
N ALA A 4 11.46 -13.63 -3.29
CA ALA A 4 10.84 -12.67 -4.19
C ALA A 4 11.81 -11.54 -4.60
N SER A 5 11.58 -10.94 -5.78
CA SER A 5 12.44 -9.89 -6.35
C SER A 5 12.52 -8.61 -5.52
N TRP A 6 11.47 -8.30 -4.76
CA TRP A 6 11.41 -7.11 -3.89
C TRP A 6 12.14 -7.27 -2.55
N CYS A 7 12.49 -8.52 -2.19
CA CYS A 7 13.26 -8.85 -1.00
C CYS A 7 14.73 -8.95 -1.38
N ASN A 8 15.59 -8.18 -0.75
CA ASN A 8 17.03 -8.18 -0.96
C ASN A 8 17.72 -8.93 0.17
N VAL A 9 18.76 -9.68 -0.18
CA VAL A 9 19.53 -10.47 0.78
C VAL A 9 21.01 -10.28 0.46
N SER A 10 21.80 -9.94 1.47
CA SER A 10 23.25 -9.75 1.32
C SER A 10 24.00 -10.22 2.58
N PRO A 11 25.11 -10.97 2.43
CA PRO A 11 25.59 -11.58 1.19
C PRO A 11 24.73 -12.80 0.79
N MET A 12 24.70 -13.14 -0.51
CA MET A 12 23.94 -14.31 -1.02
C MET A 12 24.60 -15.66 -0.70
N SER A 13 25.84 -15.63 -0.22
CA SER A 13 26.64 -16.77 0.19
C SER A 13 27.57 -16.36 1.32
N GLY A 14 27.97 -17.32 2.15
CA GLY A 14 28.92 -17.08 3.23
C GLY A 14 29.50 -18.40 3.72
N SER A 15 30.46 -18.28 4.63
CA SER A 15 31.13 -19.42 5.24
C SER A 15 31.16 -19.23 6.75
N LYS A 16 31.01 -20.34 7.49
CA LYS A 16 31.05 -20.36 8.96
C LYS A 16 29.99 -19.41 9.55
N ASN A 17 30.31 -18.76 10.66
CA ASN A 17 29.46 -17.77 11.30
C ASN A 17 29.52 -16.46 10.51
N GLY A 18 28.36 -15.94 10.13
CA GLY A 18 28.24 -14.68 9.42
C GLY A 18 26.85 -14.08 9.58
N THR A 19 26.76 -12.78 9.35
CA THR A 19 25.49 -12.06 9.39
C THR A 19 24.88 -12.02 8.00
N LEU A 20 23.59 -12.36 7.93
CA LEU A 20 22.77 -12.19 6.74
C LEU A 20 21.87 -10.96 6.94
N THR A 21 21.92 -9.99 6.04
CA THR A 21 20.99 -8.86 6.05
C THR A 21 19.88 -9.10 5.04
N ILE A 22 18.64 -9.02 5.52
CA ILE A 22 17.43 -9.08 4.70
C ILE A 22 16.80 -7.69 4.71
N SER A 23 16.54 -7.13 3.52
CA SER A 23 15.88 -5.84 3.36
C SER A 23 14.78 -5.92 2.29
N ALA A 24 13.87 -4.96 2.28
CA ALA A 24 12.80 -4.88 1.29
C ALA A 24 12.65 -3.44 0.79
N GLY A 25 12.44 -3.27 -0.52
CA GLY A 25 12.12 -1.96 -1.10
C GLY A 25 10.73 -1.47 -0.65
N VAL A 26 10.45 -0.18 -0.84
CA VAL A 26 9.14 0.41 -0.49
C VAL A 26 7.99 -0.35 -1.16
N HIS A 27 6.88 -0.52 -0.42
CA HIS A 27 5.67 -1.17 -0.93
C HIS A 27 4.50 -0.21 -0.92
N THR A 28 4.17 0.32 -2.09
CA THR A 28 3.07 1.28 -2.29
C THR A 28 1.71 0.60 -2.49
N GLY A 29 1.70 -0.74 -2.64
CA GLY A 29 0.47 -1.52 -2.78
C GLY A 29 -0.27 -1.67 -1.45
N ARG A 30 -1.60 -1.80 -1.49
CA ARG A 30 -2.44 -1.97 -0.29
C ARG A 30 -2.43 -3.39 0.27
N THR A 31 -2.25 -4.38 -0.59
CA THR A 31 -2.22 -5.78 -0.16
C THR A 31 -0.85 -6.10 0.40
N ALA A 32 -0.78 -6.62 1.62
CA ALA A 32 0.48 -7.10 2.19
C ALA A 32 1.11 -8.14 1.27
N ARG A 33 2.44 -8.17 1.22
CA ARG A 33 3.20 -9.15 0.43
C ARG A 33 4.14 -9.93 1.33
N SER A 34 4.30 -11.21 1.01
CA SER A 34 5.14 -12.12 1.78
C SER A 34 6.03 -12.94 0.85
N THR A 35 7.21 -13.30 1.34
CA THR A 35 8.14 -14.23 0.69
C THR A 35 8.85 -15.05 1.75
N THR A 36 9.38 -16.19 1.33
CA THR A 36 10.32 -16.97 2.13
C THR A 36 11.72 -16.78 1.57
N VAL A 37 12.71 -16.60 2.44
CA VAL A 37 14.14 -16.66 2.11
C VAL A 37 14.66 -18.01 2.55
N THR A 38 15.14 -18.83 1.61
CA THR A 38 15.71 -20.15 1.90
C THR A 38 17.22 -20.12 1.85
N VAL A 39 17.85 -20.37 3.00
CA VAL A 39 19.29 -20.55 3.17
C VAL A 39 19.59 -22.05 3.13
N THR A 40 20.51 -22.47 2.26
CA THR A 40 20.91 -23.87 2.10
C THR A 40 22.42 -23.97 2.22
N ALA A 41 22.91 -24.97 2.95
CA ALA A 41 24.33 -25.30 2.96
C ALA A 41 24.83 -25.57 1.53
N ALA A 42 26.08 -25.19 1.23
CA ALA A 42 26.66 -25.27 -0.12
C ALA A 42 26.62 -26.70 -0.72
N ASN A 43 26.62 -27.71 0.15
CA ASN A 43 26.54 -29.15 -0.14
C ASN A 43 25.09 -29.67 -0.32
N GLY A 44 24.11 -28.79 -0.45
CA GLY A 44 22.95 -29.02 -1.32
C GLY A 44 21.64 -29.40 -0.65
N THR A 45 21.60 -29.95 0.57
CA THR A 45 20.29 -30.36 1.15
C THR A 45 20.11 -30.06 2.62
N LYS A 46 21.11 -30.25 3.49
CA LYS A 46 20.99 -29.95 4.92
C LYS A 46 22.34 -29.53 5.54
N PRO A 47 22.34 -28.62 6.52
CA PRO A 47 21.18 -27.91 7.07
C PRO A 47 20.66 -26.79 6.15
N SER A 48 19.35 -26.55 6.19
CA SER A 48 18.68 -25.44 5.51
C SER A 48 17.76 -24.70 6.48
N ALA A 49 17.69 -23.38 6.37
CA ALA A 49 16.83 -22.53 7.18
C ALA A 49 15.91 -21.69 6.28
N THR A 50 14.67 -21.49 6.71
CA THR A 50 13.68 -20.66 6.02
C THR A 50 13.31 -19.48 6.89
N ILE A 51 13.41 -18.28 6.34
CA ILE A 51 13.05 -17.03 7.00
C ILE A 51 11.82 -16.46 6.30
N ALA A 52 10.71 -16.33 7.03
CA ALA A 52 9.52 -15.67 6.53
C ALA A 52 9.70 -14.15 6.57
N VAL A 53 9.42 -13.48 5.45
CA VAL A 53 9.50 -12.03 5.31
C VAL A 53 8.14 -11.54 4.89
N SER A 54 7.52 -10.72 5.74
CA SER A 54 6.23 -10.08 5.47
C SER A 54 6.39 -8.56 5.45
N GLN A 55 5.88 -7.92 4.41
CA GLN A 55 5.83 -6.48 4.30
C GLN A 55 4.38 -6.01 4.25
N ALA A 56 4.02 -5.14 5.19
CA ALA A 56 2.68 -4.56 5.26
C ALA A 56 2.38 -3.74 4.00
N GLY A 57 1.10 -3.75 3.61
CA GLY A 57 0.60 -2.83 2.59
C GLY A 57 0.56 -1.39 3.09
N THR A 58 0.50 -0.44 2.16
CA THR A 58 0.18 0.94 2.49
C THR A 58 -1.27 1.02 2.99
N GLY A 59 -1.48 1.77 4.08
CA GLY A 59 -2.81 2.02 4.64
C GLY A 59 -3.75 2.71 3.64
N VAL A 60 -5.04 2.70 3.93
CA VAL A 60 -5.99 3.49 3.12
C VAL A 60 -5.68 4.97 3.32
N SER A 61 -5.56 5.69 2.22
CA SER A 61 -5.42 7.14 2.23
C SER A 61 -6.43 7.76 1.27
N THR A 62 -6.89 8.95 1.64
CA THR A 62 -7.85 9.75 0.90
C THR A 62 -7.45 11.20 0.94
N THR A 63 -7.59 11.90 -0.18
CA THR A 63 -7.48 13.35 -0.26
C THR A 63 -8.74 13.93 -0.87
N MET A 64 -9.09 15.14 -0.45
CA MET A 64 -10.22 15.93 -0.94
C MET A 64 -9.76 17.36 -1.13
N ASP A 65 -10.34 18.06 -2.11
CA ASP A 65 -10.15 19.49 -2.24
C ASP A 65 -10.64 20.21 -0.98
N ALA A 66 -9.73 20.93 -0.31
CA ALA A 66 -10.04 21.64 0.92
C ALA A 66 -10.66 23.03 0.66
N ASN A 67 -10.48 23.57 -0.55
CA ASN A 67 -10.91 24.90 -0.94
C ASN A 67 -11.91 24.79 -2.08
N LYS A 68 -13.06 25.45 -1.93
CA LYS A 68 -14.05 25.57 -3.01
C LYS A 68 -13.98 26.96 -3.66
N PRO A 69 -14.24 27.09 -4.97
CA PRO A 69 -14.55 28.36 -5.57
C PRO A 69 -15.90 28.90 -5.05
N ASP A 70 -16.05 30.22 -5.03
CA ASP A 70 -17.35 30.84 -4.79
C ASP A 70 -18.27 30.69 -5.99
N LEU A 71 -19.54 30.45 -5.74
CA LEU A 71 -20.56 30.35 -6.78
C LEU A 71 -21.06 31.76 -7.12
N PRO A 72 -21.19 32.12 -8.41
CA PRO A 72 -21.77 33.40 -8.81
C PRO A 72 -23.27 33.46 -8.47
N SER A 73 -23.80 34.68 -8.28
CA SER A 73 -25.21 34.90 -7.93
C SER A 73 -26.21 34.46 -9.01
N SER A 74 -25.74 34.26 -10.25
CA SER A 74 -26.51 33.67 -11.35
C SER A 74 -26.63 32.14 -11.27
N GLY A 75 -25.98 31.50 -10.29
CA GLY A 75 -25.82 30.05 -10.22
C GLY A 75 -24.65 29.52 -11.06
N GLY A 76 -24.17 28.32 -10.72
CA GLY A 76 -23.04 27.65 -11.38
C GLY A 76 -22.81 26.24 -10.82
N VAL A 77 -21.84 25.52 -11.39
CA VAL A 77 -21.45 24.17 -10.96
C VAL A 77 -20.06 24.23 -10.33
N VAL A 78 -19.86 23.53 -9.21
CA VAL A 78 -18.55 23.31 -8.58
C VAL A 78 -18.26 21.81 -8.60
N ASN A 79 -17.10 21.44 -9.13
CA ASN A 79 -16.55 20.10 -8.98
C ASN A 79 -15.63 20.07 -7.76
N ILE A 80 -15.87 19.10 -6.88
CA ILE A 80 -14.99 18.79 -5.76
C ILE A 80 -14.34 17.46 -6.09
N ASN A 81 -13.02 17.45 -6.21
CA ASN A 81 -12.26 16.25 -6.51
C ASN A 81 -11.72 15.62 -5.24
N GLY A 82 -11.60 14.29 -5.29
CA GLY A 82 -10.92 13.52 -4.29
C GLY A 82 -10.23 12.32 -4.91
N THR A 83 -9.16 11.87 -4.28
CA THR A 83 -8.46 10.64 -4.68
C THR A 83 -8.40 9.66 -3.52
N SER A 84 -8.44 8.38 -3.81
CA SER A 84 -8.17 7.32 -2.84
C SER A 84 -7.33 6.23 -3.45
N ASN A 85 -6.46 5.63 -2.65
CA ASN A 85 -5.72 4.42 -3.05
C ASN A 85 -6.55 3.13 -2.90
N SER A 86 -7.82 3.21 -2.47
CA SER A 86 -8.69 2.06 -2.22
C SER A 86 -9.70 1.80 -3.34
N SER A 87 -9.70 0.59 -3.89
CA SER A 87 -10.68 0.12 -4.89
C SER A 87 -12.07 -0.18 -4.33
N LYS A 88 -12.26 -0.08 -3.00
CA LYS A 88 -13.53 -0.40 -2.32
C LYS A 88 -14.13 0.77 -1.55
N LEU A 89 -13.44 1.91 -1.51
CA LEU A 89 -13.96 3.07 -0.81
C LEU A 89 -15.11 3.66 -1.63
N LYS A 90 -16.27 3.83 -1.00
CA LYS A 90 -17.41 4.54 -1.59
C LYS A 90 -17.50 5.92 -0.95
N TRP A 91 -17.63 6.95 -1.78
CA TRP A 91 -17.94 8.30 -1.33
C TRP A 91 -19.44 8.53 -1.49
N THR A 92 -20.06 9.19 -0.51
CA THR A 92 -21.43 9.69 -0.62
C THR A 92 -21.35 11.20 -0.45
N CYS A 93 -21.86 11.93 -1.45
CA CYS A 93 -22.05 13.37 -1.32
C CYS A 93 -23.48 13.61 -0.83
N THR A 94 -23.62 14.43 0.20
CA THR A 94 -24.93 14.79 0.76
C THR A 94 -25.08 16.30 0.64
N ALA A 95 -26.06 16.74 -0.14
CA ALA A 95 -26.46 18.13 -0.16
C ALA A 95 -27.31 18.43 1.07
N ARG A 96 -27.05 19.54 1.76
CA ARG A 96 -27.95 20.04 2.80
C ARG A 96 -28.78 21.18 2.24
N VAL A 97 -30.07 20.94 2.04
CA VAL A 97 -31.02 21.96 1.55
C VAL A 97 -32.00 22.28 2.67
N MET A 98 -32.04 23.54 3.09
CA MET A 98 -32.92 24.03 4.17
C MET A 98 -32.83 23.20 5.46
N GLY A 99 -31.62 22.74 5.80
CA GLY A 99 -31.36 21.95 7.01
C GLY A 99 -31.62 20.44 6.89
N VAL A 100 -32.10 19.97 5.74
CA VAL A 100 -32.31 18.54 5.45
C VAL A 100 -31.14 18.01 4.64
N ASP A 101 -30.55 16.91 5.11
CA ASP A 101 -29.54 16.15 4.38
C ASP A 101 -30.21 15.30 3.30
N MET A 102 -29.86 15.55 2.04
CA MET A 102 -30.33 14.82 0.86
C MET A 102 -29.13 14.17 0.15
N PRO A 103 -29.18 12.86 -0.15
CA PRO A 103 -28.16 12.24 -0.98
C PRO A 103 -28.15 12.91 -2.37
N ILE A 104 -26.97 13.22 -2.88
CA ILE A 104 -26.79 13.54 -4.31
C ILE A 104 -26.70 12.19 -5.02
N ASP A 105 -27.80 11.78 -5.65
CA ASP A 105 -27.77 10.72 -6.66
C ASP A 105 -27.18 11.30 -7.95
N ASP A 106 -26.26 10.54 -8.57
CA ASP A 106 -25.60 10.84 -9.84
C ASP A 106 -26.56 10.70 -11.04
#